data_AF-A0A952GE92-F1
#
_entry.id   AF-A0A952GE92-F1
#
_cell.length_a   1.000
_cell.length_b   1.000
_cell.length_c   1.000
_cell.angle_alpha   90.00
_cell.angle_beta   90.00
_cell.angle_gamma   90.00
#
_symmetry.space_group_name_H-M   'P 1'
#
loop_
_entity.id
_entity.type
_entity.pdbx_description
1 polymer ?
#
loop_
_entity_poly.entity_id
_entity_poly.type
_entity_poly.pdbx_seq_one_letter_code
_entity_poly.pdbx_strand_id
1 'polypeptide(L)'
;MEFARLVSVSQQVAATRARTTKRALIAELLAQTPPDEVEIVTSYLSGTLRQRRTGVGWRGLADLPTPSETPGVEVTEVDDALEHISGLAGAGSATARRSAVADLFGRLTADEQRYLRGLVTGEVRQGALDSVMLDAIAEAAGVPATAVRRAAMFSALTGPIAVAALGGGEQALAAFDLEVGRPVRPMLASAAPDVTAGIAKVDPGGPLVVDTKLDGIRIQVHRRGDEVLVFTRSLEEIGERLPDVVAAVRDLPGGDLVLDGEALTLADDGTPRPFQETASRTSARDRSDRVHPFFFDLLAHDGESLVLQPGRARLDRLDAVVPATLRTARLETDDPEAVADFFTAAVAGGQEGVILKHPDAPYAAGRRGSAWVKVKPRHTLDLVVLAVEWGSGRRRGWLSNIWLG
;
A
#
# COMPACT_ATOMS: atom_id res chain seq x y z
N MET A 1 -14.66 -2.98 -27.12
CA MET A 1 -15.52 -4.11 -26.75
C MET A 1 -16.76 -3.57 -26.04
N GLU A 2 -17.92 -4.20 -26.26
CA GLU A 2 -19.16 -3.76 -25.62
C GLU A 2 -19.05 -3.75 -24.09
N PHE A 3 -19.49 -2.66 -23.45
CA PHE A 3 -19.46 -2.50 -22.01
C PHE A 3 -20.25 -3.61 -21.29
N ALA A 4 -21.36 -4.07 -21.87
CA ALA A 4 -22.16 -5.19 -21.39
C ALA A 4 -21.34 -6.47 -21.14
N ARG A 5 -20.30 -6.74 -21.95
CA ARG A 5 -19.43 -7.90 -21.77
C ARG A 5 -18.63 -7.79 -20.47
N LEU A 6 -18.08 -6.62 -20.18
CA LEU A 6 -17.38 -6.34 -18.91
C LEU A 6 -18.32 -6.53 -17.72
N VAL A 7 -19.53 -5.97 -17.82
CA VAL A 7 -20.54 -6.03 -16.75
C VAL A 7 -20.96 -7.48 -16.49
N SER A 8 -21.17 -8.27 -17.54
CA SER A 8 -21.47 -9.70 -17.42
C SER A 8 -20.36 -10.46 -16.68
N VAL A 9 -19.10 -10.24 -17.03
CA VAL A 9 -17.96 -10.88 -16.34
C VAL A 9 -17.89 -10.44 -14.87
N SER A 10 -18.07 -9.15 -14.57
CA SER A 10 -18.15 -8.65 -13.19
C SER A 10 -19.24 -9.35 -12.38
N GLN A 11 -20.43 -9.57 -12.97
CA GLN A 11 -21.53 -10.28 -12.30
C GLN A 11 -21.18 -11.74 -12.03
N GLN A 12 -20.56 -12.44 -12.98
CA GLN A 12 -20.11 -13.83 -12.81
C GLN A 12 -19.06 -13.94 -11.70
N VAL A 13 -18.11 -13.00 -11.65
CA VAL A 13 -17.10 -12.89 -10.59
C VAL A 13 -17.75 -12.65 -9.22
N ALA A 14 -18.81 -11.85 -9.16
CA ALA A 14 -19.57 -11.61 -7.94
C ALA A 14 -20.37 -12.84 -7.48
N ALA A 15 -20.86 -13.65 -8.41
CA ALA A 15 -21.71 -14.81 -8.15
C ALA A 15 -20.95 -16.01 -7.55
N THR A 16 -19.63 -16.08 -7.73
CA THR A 16 -18.80 -17.17 -7.20
C THR A 16 -18.01 -16.78 -5.95
N ARG A 17 -17.75 -17.75 -5.08
CA ARG A 17 -16.83 -17.63 -3.94
C ARG A 17 -15.44 -18.20 -4.25
N ALA A 18 -15.30 -18.99 -5.31
CA ALA A 18 -14.05 -19.64 -5.66
C ALA A 18 -13.06 -18.65 -6.28
N ARG A 19 -11.95 -18.38 -5.57
CA ARG A 19 -10.89 -17.47 -6.04
C ARG A 19 -10.35 -17.88 -7.42
N THR A 20 -10.18 -19.18 -7.65
CA THR A 20 -9.68 -19.73 -8.93
C THR A 20 -10.63 -19.42 -10.08
N THR A 21 -11.94 -19.59 -9.89
CA THR A 21 -12.95 -19.24 -10.90
C THR A 21 -12.95 -17.73 -11.20
N LYS A 22 -12.86 -16.88 -10.15
CA LYS A 22 -12.77 -15.42 -10.36
C LYS A 22 -11.55 -15.05 -11.20
N ARG A 23 -10.40 -15.64 -10.88
CA ARG A 23 -9.13 -15.41 -11.60
C ARG A 23 -9.26 -15.78 -13.07
N ALA A 24 -9.79 -16.98 -13.37
CA ALA A 24 -9.95 -17.47 -14.74
C ALA A 24 -10.89 -16.58 -15.56
N LEU A 25 -12.04 -16.18 -15.00
CA LEU A 25 -13.00 -15.28 -15.68
C LEU A 25 -12.38 -13.93 -16.06
N ILE A 26 -11.60 -13.35 -15.14
CA ILE A 26 -10.93 -12.07 -15.39
C ILE A 26 -9.80 -12.25 -16.41
N ALA A 27 -8.99 -13.32 -16.27
CA ALA A 27 -7.88 -13.59 -17.17
C ALA A 27 -8.35 -13.81 -18.61
N GLU A 28 -9.44 -14.57 -18.79
CA GLU A 28 -10.06 -14.80 -20.10
C GLU A 28 -10.52 -13.48 -20.74
N LEU A 29 -11.18 -12.61 -19.98
CA LEU A 29 -11.61 -11.31 -20.50
C LEU A 29 -10.41 -10.44 -20.91
N LEU A 30 -9.40 -10.35 -20.05
CA LEU A 30 -8.19 -9.55 -20.32
C LEU A 30 -7.43 -10.04 -21.55
N ALA A 31 -7.33 -11.36 -21.74
CA ALA A 31 -6.68 -11.95 -22.91
C ALA A 31 -7.42 -11.65 -24.23
N GLN A 32 -8.72 -11.40 -24.17
CA GLN A 32 -9.56 -11.05 -25.33
C GLN A 32 -9.72 -9.52 -25.50
N THR A 33 -9.19 -8.71 -24.60
CA THR A 33 -9.35 -7.25 -24.60
C THR A 33 -8.37 -6.62 -25.60
N PRO A 34 -8.84 -5.74 -26.52
CA PRO A 34 -7.96 -4.97 -27.39
C PRO A 34 -6.91 -4.15 -26.60
N PRO A 35 -5.67 -4.00 -27.10
CA PRO A 35 -4.60 -3.34 -26.33
C PRO A 35 -4.91 -1.93 -25.82
N ASP A 36 -5.67 -1.15 -26.58
CA ASP A 36 -6.13 0.21 -26.25
C ASP A 36 -7.21 0.23 -25.16
N GLU A 37 -7.86 -0.90 -24.89
CA GLU A 37 -8.92 -1.02 -23.89
C GLU A 37 -8.45 -1.66 -22.58
N VAL A 38 -7.27 -2.31 -22.57
CA VAL A 38 -6.74 -3.08 -21.43
C VAL A 38 -6.74 -2.27 -20.13
N GLU A 39 -6.29 -1.01 -20.19
CA GLU A 39 -6.22 -0.16 -19.00
C GLU A 39 -7.61 0.16 -18.44
N ILE A 40 -8.58 0.42 -19.33
CA ILE A 40 -9.96 0.76 -18.96
C ILE A 40 -10.62 -0.45 -18.31
N VAL A 41 -10.58 -1.60 -18.99
CA VAL A 41 -11.18 -2.86 -18.52
C VAL A 41 -10.57 -3.27 -17.17
N THR A 42 -9.25 -3.21 -17.03
CA THR A 42 -8.56 -3.56 -15.79
C THR A 42 -8.93 -2.61 -14.65
N SER A 43 -8.94 -1.29 -14.91
CA SER A 43 -9.31 -0.27 -13.93
C SER A 43 -10.74 -0.48 -13.44
N TYR A 44 -11.69 -0.71 -14.35
CA TYR A 44 -13.10 -0.90 -14.03
C TYR A 44 -13.33 -2.20 -13.24
N LEU A 45 -12.71 -3.30 -13.66
CA LEU A 45 -12.73 -4.56 -12.90
C LEU A 45 -11.95 -4.47 -11.56
N SER A 46 -11.13 -3.45 -11.35
CA SER A 46 -10.53 -3.16 -10.05
C SER A 46 -11.41 -2.22 -9.20
N GLY A 47 -12.57 -1.81 -9.72
CA GLY A 47 -13.49 -0.91 -9.03
C GLY A 47 -13.04 0.55 -9.01
N THR A 48 -12.15 0.94 -9.94
CA THR A 48 -11.58 2.28 -10.01
C THR A 48 -11.79 2.92 -11.38
N LEU A 49 -11.99 4.25 -11.40
CA LEU A 49 -12.02 5.04 -12.62
C LEU A 49 -10.63 5.57 -12.96
N ARG A 50 -10.30 5.67 -14.26
CA ARG A 50 -9.06 6.31 -14.73
C ARG A 50 -9.00 7.79 -14.37
N GLN A 51 -10.15 8.46 -14.42
CA GLN A 51 -10.34 9.90 -14.19
C GLN A 51 -10.15 10.31 -12.71
N ARG A 52 -10.13 9.34 -11.78
CA ARG A 52 -10.11 9.49 -10.30
C ARG A 52 -11.31 10.26 -9.71
N ARG A 53 -11.62 11.46 -10.20
CA ARG A 53 -12.75 12.31 -9.77
C ARG A 53 -13.53 12.80 -10.99
N THR A 54 -14.79 12.42 -11.07
CA THR A 54 -15.72 12.86 -12.13
C THR A 54 -16.56 14.08 -11.72
N GLY A 55 -16.51 14.48 -10.44
CA GLY A 55 -17.42 15.50 -9.89
C GLY A 55 -18.88 15.02 -9.78
N VAL A 56 -19.15 13.74 -10.04
CA VAL A 56 -20.46 13.09 -9.88
C VAL A 56 -20.50 12.40 -8.52
N GLY A 57 -21.29 12.95 -7.61
CA GLY A 57 -21.55 12.31 -6.30
C GLY A 57 -22.80 11.45 -6.32
N TRP A 58 -23.05 10.75 -5.21
CA TRP A 58 -24.24 9.88 -5.05
C TRP A 58 -25.57 10.58 -5.40
N ARG A 59 -25.71 11.89 -5.08
CA ARG A 59 -26.90 12.68 -5.40
C ARG A 59 -27.14 12.82 -6.90
N GLY A 60 -26.07 12.92 -7.69
CA GLY A 60 -26.16 13.02 -9.15
C GLY A 60 -26.55 11.71 -9.83
N LEU A 61 -26.58 10.61 -9.08
CA LEU A 61 -26.92 9.26 -9.55
C LEU A 61 -28.13 8.67 -8.80
N ALA A 62 -28.87 9.50 -8.05
CA ALA A 62 -30.06 9.08 -7.32
C ALA A 62 -31.21 8.75 -8.27
N ASP A 63 -31.44 9.64 -9.24
CA ASP A 63 -32.44 9.50 -10.29
C ASP A 63 -31.74 9.25 -11.62
N LEU A 64 -31.76 7.99 -12.07
CA LEU A 64 -31.20 7.58 -13.36
C LEU A 64 -32.30 7.56 -14.43
N PRO A 65 -31.96 7.85 -15.70
CA PRO A 65 -32.90 7.75 -16.81
C PRO A 65 -33.36 6.30 -17.03
N THR A 66 -34.48 6.13 -17.75
CA THR A 66 -34.95 4.80 -18.20
C THR A 66 -33.82 4.08 -18.94
N PRO A 67 -33.47 2.83 -18.55
CA PRO A 67 -32.41 2.08 -19.22
C PRO A 67 -32.77 1.72 -20.66
N SER A 68 -31.74 1.55 -21.50
CA SER A 68 -31.86 0.94 -22.82
C SER A 68 -32.30 -0.53 -22.70
N GLU A 69 -33.09 -1.01 -23.67
CA GLU A 69 -33.52 -2.42 -23.72
C GLU A 69 -32.41 -3.36 -24.21
N THR A 70 -31.51 -2.85 -25.06
CA THR A 70 -30.40 -3.61 -25.64
C THR A 70 -29.05 -2.95 -25.33
N PRO A 71 -27.99 -3.76 -25.13
CA PRO A 71 -26.63 -3.23 -25.07
C PRO A 71 -26.21 -2.64 -26.43
N GLY A 72 -25.23 -1.73 -26.40
CA GLY A 72 -24.68 -1.13 -27.62
C GLY A 72 -23.73 0.04 -27.37
N VAL A 73 -23.15 0.13 -26.17
CA VAL A 73 -22.16 1.15 -25.81
C VAL A 73 -20.83 0.45 -25.59
N GLU A 74 -19.78 0.94 -26.24
CA GLU A 74 -18.42 0.40 -26.07
C GLU A 74 -17.79 0.89 -24.76
N VAL A 75 -16.84 0.13 -24.22
CA VAL A 75 -16.13 0.51 -22.98
C VAL A 75 -15.36 1.83 -23.12
N THR A 76 -14.84 2.12 -24.32
CA THR A 76 -14.15 3.37 -24.66
C THR A 76 -15.10 4.56 -24.66
N GLU A 77 -16.31 4.41 -25.21
CA GLU A 77 -17.33 5.46 -25.16
C GLU A 77 -17.73 5.82 -23.72
N VAL A 78 -17.74 4.83 -22.81
CA VAL A 78 -17.98 5.07 -21.39
C VAL A 78 -16.81 5.86 -20.77
N ASP A 79 -15.56 5.47 -21.04
CA ASP A 79 -14.36 6.18 -20.54
C ASP A 79 -14.30 7.63 -21.07
N ASP A 80 -14.56 7.84 -22.36
CA ASP A 80 -14.58 9.15 -23.01
C ASP A 80 -15.68 10.06 -22.43
N ALA A 81 -16.87 9.51 -22.19
CA ALA A 81 -17.95 10.26 -21.56
C ALA A 81 -17.61 10.67 -20.12
N LEU A 82 -16.96 9.79 -19.35
CA LEU A 82 -16.50 10.10 -18.00
C LEU A 82 -15.36 11.12 -17.99
N GLU A 83 -14.44 11.05 -18.95
CA GLU A 83 -13.38 12.04 -19.16
C GLU A 83 -14.00 13.42 -19.43
N HIS A 84 -14.95 13.50 -20.37
CA HIS A 84 -15.69 14.73 -20.65
C HIS A 84 -16.39 15.28 -19.40
N ILE A 85 -17.11 14.44 -18.67
CA ILE A 85 -17.79 14.80 -17.41
C ILE A 85 -16.80 15.36 -16.37
N SER A 86 -15.62 14.76 -16.26
CA SER A 86 -14.60 15.16 -15.29
C SER A 86 -13.98 16.53 -15.60
N GLY A 87 -13.90 16.90 -16.89
CA GLY A 87 -13.40 18.19 -17.36
C GLY A 87 -14.39 19.35 -17.19
N LEU A 88 -15.67 19.09 -16.91
CA LEU A 88 -16.67 20.15 -16.76
C LEU A 88 -16.44 20.97 -15.48
N ALA A 89 -16.13 22.26 -15.65
CA ALA A 89 -15.88 23.21 -14.58
C ALA A 89 -16.54 24.59 -14.82
N GLY A 90 -16.61 25.42 -13.80
CA GLY A 90 -17.14 26.79 -13.90
C GLY A 90 -18.67 26.91 -13.76
N ALA A 91 -19.18 28.11 -14.06
CA ALA A 91 -20.61 28.41 -13.96
C ALA A 91 -21.43 27.54 -14.93
N GLY A 92 -22.53 26.96 -14.47
CA GLY A 92 -23.37 26.06 -15.27
C GLY A 92 -22.87 24.62 -15.37
N SER A 93 -21.64 24.31 -14.92
CA SER A 93 -21.06 22.96 -15.00
C SER A 93 -21.93 21.89 -14.32
N ALA A 94 -22.65 22.23 -13.24
CA ALA A 94 -23.53 21.28 -12.57
C ALA A 94 -24.73 20.84 -13.44
N THR A 95 -25.25 21.72 -14.30
CA THR A 95 -26.33 21.38 -15.24
C THR A 95 -25.79 20.60 -16.43
N ALA A 96 -24.67 21.04 -17.01
CA ALA A 96 -24.00 20.31 -18.08
C ALA A 96 -23.63 18.87 -17.64
N ARG A 97 -23.10 18.73 -16.41
CA ARG A 97 -22.75 17.42 -15.84
C ARG A 97 -23.96 16.52 -15.66
N ARG A 98 -25.09 17.07 -15.19
CA ARG A 98 -26.35 16.30 -15.08
C ARG A 98 -26.85 15.85 -16.45
N SER A 99 -26.77 16.71 -17.48
CA SER A 99 -27.15 16.34 -18.84
C SER A 99 -26.26 15.20 -19.36
N ALA A 100 -24.93 15.36 -19.28
CA ALA A 100 -23.99 14.35 -19.76
C ALA A 100 -24.15 13.00 -19.03
N VAL A 101 -24.43 13.02 -17.72
CA VAL A 101 -24.75 11.80 -16.96
C VAL A 101 -26.05 11.18 -17.44
N ALA A 102 -27.11 11.96 -17.67
CA ALA A 102 -28.38 11.43 -18.19
C ALA A 102 -28.22 10.85 -19.61
N ASP A 103 -27.45 11.51 -20.48
CA ASP A 103 -27.19 11.06 -21.84
C ASP A 103 -26.41 9.73 -21.85
N LEU A 104 -25.35 9.64 -21.04
CA LEU A 104 -24.58 8.41 -20.89
C LEU A 104 -25.45 7.28 -20.32
N PHE A 105 -26.08 7.48 -19.16
CA PHE A 105 -26.83 6.43 -18.49
C PHE A 105 -28.08 6.01 -19.28
N GLY A 106 -28.70 6.90 -20.05
CA GLY A 106 -29.88 6.58 -20.87
C GLY A 106 -29.57 5.59 -22.01
N ARG A 107 -28.31 5.53 -22.45
CA ARG A 107 -27.84 4.56 -23.46
C ARG A 107 -27.51 3.18 -22.87
N LEU A 108 -27.40 3.08 -21.54
CA LEU A 108 -27.00 1.86 -20.85
C LEU A 108 -28.20 1.02 -20.44
N THR A 109 -28.06 -0.30 -20.49
CA THR A 109 -29.01 -1.26 -19.91
C THR A 109 -29.05 -1.16 -18.39
N ALA A 110 -30.07 -1.76 -17.76
CA ALA A 110 -30.25 -1.68 -16.31
C ALA A 110 -29.05 -2.23 -15.51
N ASP A 111 -28.41 -3.27 -16.03
CA ASP A 111 -27.24 -3.89 -15.41
C ASP A 111 -25.98 -3.04 -15.56
N GLU A 112 -25.80 -2.42 -16.74
CA GLU A 112 -24.72 -1.48 -17.01
C GLU A 112 -24.84 -0.21 -16.17
N GLN A 113 -26.04 0.37 -16.07
CA GLN A 113 -26.29 1.50 -15.18
C GLN A 113 -25.94 1.16 -13.73
N ARG A 114 -26.36 -0.03 -13.25
CA ARG A 114 -26.09 -0.47 -11.87
C ARG A 114 -24.58 -0.62 -11.62
N TYR A 115 -23.88 -1.22 -12.56
CA TYR A 115 -22.43 -1.39 -12.48
C TYR A 115 -21.70 -0.05 -12.51
N LEU A 116 -22.01 0.81 -13.50
CA LEU A 116 -21.35 2.12 -13.66
C LEU A 116 -21.63 3.04 -12.47
N ARG A 117 -22.85 3.04 -11.94
CA ARG A 117 -23.16 3.75 -10.69
C ARG A 117 -22.26 3.28 -9.55
N GLY A 118 -22.15 1.97 -9.36
CA GLY A 118 -21.26 1.39 -8.34
C GLY A 118 -19.79 1.77 -8.57
N LEU A 119 -19.36 1.85 -9.83
CA LEU A 119 -18.00 2.26 -10.17
C LEU A 119 -17.73 3.72 -9.83
N VAL A 120 -18.65 4.63 -10.17
CA VAL A 120 -18.54 6.05 -9.84
C VAL A 120 -18.60 6.30 -8.34
N THR A 121 -19.40 5.53 -7.59
CA THR A 121 -19.49 5.68 -6.12
C THR A 121 -18.44 4.90 -5.34
N GLY A 122 -17.61 4.09 -6.00
CA GLY A 122 -16.62 3.22 -5.33
C GLY A 122 -17.23 2.01 -4.62
N GLU A 123 -18.44 1.60 -5.01
CA GLU A 123 -19.23 0.53 -4.41
C GLU A 123 -19.32 -0.74 -5.28
N VAL A 124 -18.36 -0.96 -6.20
CA VAL A 124 -18.28 -2.21 -6.97
C VAL A 124 -17.98 -3.39 -6.02
N ARG A 125 -18.95 -4.28 -5.82
CA ARG A 125 -18.88 -5.39 -4.85
C ARG A 125 -18.72 -6.77 -5.51
N GLN A 126 -17.77 -6.91 -6.43
CA GLN A 126 -17.51 -8.19 -7.10
C GLN A 126 -16.57 -9.12 -6.32
N GLY A 127 -15.91 -8.61 -5.27
CA GLY A 127 -14.99 -9.41 -4.45
C GLY A 127 -13.77 -9.93 -5.21
N ALA A 128 -13.37 -9.22 -6.27
CA ALA A 128 -12.06 -9.34 -6.92
C ALA A 128 -11.16 -8.27 -6.31
N LEU A 129 -10.55 -8.59 -5.17
CA LEU A 129 -9.55 -7.73 -4.54
C LEU A 129 -8.33 -7.58 -5.48
N ASP A 130 -7.50 -6.56 -5.27
CA ASP A 130 -6.25 -6.33 -6.04
C ASP A 130 -5.44 -7.61 -6.25
N SER A 131 -5.38 -8.48 -5.23
CA SER A 131 -4.65 -9.75 -5.35
C SER A 131 -5.24 -10.73 -6.36
N VAL A 132 -6.57 -10.78 -6.56
CA VAL A 132 -7.20 -11.61 -7.60
C VAL A 132 -6.88 -11.04 -8.97
N MET A 133 -6.95 -9.71 -9.10
CA MET A 133 -6.66 -9.00 -10.34
C MET A 133 -5.20 -9.21 -10.79
N LEU A 134 -4.23 -9.06 -9.88
CA LEU A 134 -2.82 -9.29 -10.19
C LEU A 134 -2.55 -10.75 -10.64
N ASP A 135 -3.19 -11.74 -10.01
CA ASP A 135 -3.07 -13.13 -10.44
C ASP A 135 -3.72 -13.36 -11.82
N ALA A 136 -4.83 -12.67 -12.12
CA ALA A 136 -5.50 -12.76 -13.41
C ALA A 136 -4.70 -12.08 -14.54
N ILE A 137 -4.05 -10.94 -14.26
CA ILE A 137 -3.12 -10.28 -15.18
C ILE A 137 -1.96 -11.22 -15.51
N ALA A 138 -1.38 -11.88 -14.50
CA ALA A 138 -0.28 -12.83 -14.69
C ALA A 138 -0.71 -14.01 -15.59
N GLU A 139 -1.90 -14.57 -15.34
CA GLU A 139 -2.46 -15.66 -16.14
C GLU A 139 -2.75 -15.22 -17.58
N ALA A 140 -3.38 -14.07 -17.79
CA ALA A 140 -3.72 -13.55 -19.12
C ALA A 140 -2.50 -13.23 -19.97
N ALA A 141 -1.45 -12.66 -19.36
CA ALA A 141 -0.20 -12.30 -20.04
C ALA A 141 0.79 -13.47 -20.15
N GLY A 142 0.55 -14.60 -19.49
CA GLY A 142 1.47 -15.74 -19.46
C GLY A 142 2.80 -15.43 -18.76
N VAL A 143 2.81 -14.50 -17.80
CA VAL A 143 4.01 -14.06 -17.05
C VAL A 143 4.00 -14.56 -15.60
N PRO A 144 5.15 -14.66 -14.92
CA PRO A 144 5.20 -15.03 -13.52
C PRO A 144 4.41 -14.06 -12.63
N ALA A 145 3.56 -14.59 -11.76
CA ALA A 145 2.82 -13.79 -10.78
C ALA A 145 3.74 -13.00 -9.82
N THR A 146 5.00 -13.40 -9.67
CA THR A 146 6.02 -12.64 -8.92
C THR A 146 6.40 -11.35 -9.63
N ALA A 147 6.51 -11.33 -10.96
CA ALA A 147 6.82 -10.13 -11.74
C ALA A 147 5.67 -9.10 -11.68
N VAL A 148 4.42 -9.55 -11.80
CA VAL A 148 3.23 -8.68 -11.68
C VAL A 148 3.11 -8.12 -10.25
N ARG A 149 3.35 -8.95 -9.23
CA ARG A 149 3.38 -8.49 -7.82
C ARG A 149 4.52 -7.51 -7.54
N ARG A 150 5.67 -7.65 -8.20
CA ARG A 150 6.76 -6.67 -8.14
C ARG A 150 6.31 -5.33 -8.73
N ALA A 151 5.71 -5.31 -9.91
CA ALA A 151 5.21 -4.06 -10.49
C ALA A 151 4.18 -3.36 -9.58
N ALA A 152 3.32 -4.13 -8.91
CA ALA A 152 2.35 -3.61 -7.94
C ALA A 152 2.98 -3.01 -6.66
N MET A 153 4.29 -3.19 -6.43
CA MET A 153 5.00 -2.49 -5.36
C MET A 153 5.21 -1.00 -5.68
N PHE A 154 5.31 -0.66 -6.97
CA PHE A 154 5.65 0.68 -7.47
C PHE A 154 4.50 1.38 -8.17
N SER A 155 3.42 0.66 -8.49
CA SER A 155 2.19 1.22 -9.03
C SER A 155 1.02 1.06 -8.06
N ALA A 156 0.32 2.17 -7.79
CA ALA A 156 -0.93 2.15 -7.04
C ALA A 156 -2.12 1.62 -7.86
N LEU A 157 -1.99 1.56 -9.18
CA LEU A 157 -3.06 1.20 -10.12
C LEU A 157 -2.71 -0.10 -10.86
N THR A 158 -3.71 -0.97 -11.03
CA THR A 158 -3.59 -2.24 -11.75
C THR A 158 -3.61 -2.06 -13.27
N GLY A 159 -4.29 -1.02 -13.78
CA GLY A 159 -4.39 -0.72 -15.22
C GLY A 159 -3.03 -0.65 -15.94
N PRO A 160 -2.10 0.23 -15.51
CA PRO A 160 -0.78 0.31 -16.11
C PRO A 160 0.02 -1.01 -16.05
N ILE A 161 -0.18 -1.81 -14.99
CA ILE A 161 0.48 -3.11 -14.84
C ILE A 161 -0.06 -4.10 -15.87
N ALA A 162 -1.38 -4.11 -16.11
CA ALA A 162 -1.99 -4.98 -17.12
C ALA A 162 -1.52 -4.62 -18.54
N VAL A 163 -1.46 -3.31 -18.86
CA VAL A 163 -0.94 -2.84 -20.16
C VAL A 163 0.50 -3.31 -20.38
N ALA A 164 1.37 -3.13 -19.38
CA ALA A 164 2.75 -3.58 -19.47
C ALA A 164 2.86 -5.10 -19.60
N ALA A 165 2.13 -5.86 -18.79
CA ALA A 165 2.16 -7.32 -18.83
C ALA A 165 1.68 -7.88 -20.17
N LEU A 166 0.53 -7.42 -20.66
CA LEU A 166 -0.09 -7.93 -21.90
C LEU A 166 0.61 -7.42 -23.17
N GLY A 167 1.18 -6.20 -23.14
CA GLY A 167 1.84 -5.60 -24.30
C GLY A 167 3.33 -5.93 -24.43
N GLY A 168 4.05 -6.07 -23.31
CA GLY A 168 5.51 -6.22 -23.31
C GLY A 168 6.05 -7.23 -22.29
N GLY A 169 5.18 -8.02 -21.66
CA GLY A 169 5.56 -9.12 -20.78
C GLY A 169 6.40 -8.70 -19.58
N GLU A 170 7.29 -9.61 -19.15
CA GLU A 170 8.16 -9.40 -18.00
C GLU A 170 9.11 -8.20 -18.16
N GLN A 171 9.55 -7.92 -19.39
CA GLN A 171 10.45 -6.82 -19.68
C GLN A 171 9.77 -5.47 -19.44
N ALA A 172 8.54 -5.28 -19.92
CA ALA A 172 7.79 -4.06 -19.66
C ALA A 172 7.42 -3.92 -18.17
N LEU A 173 7.11 -5.04 -17.49
CA LEU A 173 6.91 -5.02 -16.04
C LEU A 173 8.18 -4.59 -15.29
N ALA A 174 9.38 -4.81 -15.82
CA ALA A 174 10.65 -4.41 -15.19
C ALA A 174 10.87 -2.91 -15.13
N ALA A 175 10.15 -2.12 -15.94
CA ALA A 175 10.18 -0.67 -15.87
C ALA A 175 9.48 -0.11 -14.62
N PHE A 176 8.67 -0.91 -13.92
CA PHE A 176 8.11 -0.53 -12.62
C PHE A 176 9.16 -0.74 -11.54
N ASP A 177 9.79 0.36 -11.12
CA ASP A 177 10.82 0.39 -10.09
C ASP A 177 10.66 1.61 -9.18
N LEU A 178 11.49 1.68 -8.13
CA LEU A 178 11.57 2.81 -7.23
C LEU A 178 12.11 4.04 -7.96
N GLU A 179 11.34 5.12 -7.96
CA GLU A 179 11.78 6.43 -8.42
C GLU A 179 12.02 7.36 -7.23
N VAL A 180 13.19 7.99 -7.17
CA VAL A 180 13.52 8.93 -6.08
C VAL A 180 12.60 10.16 -6.16
N GLY A 181 12.05 10.56 -5.00
CA GLY A 181 10.99 11.57 -4.89
C GLY A 181 9.56 11.03 -5.01
N ARG A 182 9.35 9.76 -5.38
CA ARG A 182 8.03 9.11 -5.37
C ARG A 182 7.97 8.08 -4.24
N PRO A 183 7.11 8.27 -3.23
CA PRO A 183 7.09 7.37 -2.08
C PRO A 183 6.46 6.02 -2.44
N VAL A 184 7.00 4.96 -1.86
CA VAL A 184 6.49 3.60 -1.97
C VAL A 184 5.89 3.15 -0.65
N ARG A 185 4.88 2.27 -0.71
CA ARG A 185 4.26 1.75 0.51
C ARG A 185 5.31 1.05 1.38
N PRO A 186 5.32 1.27 2.71
CA PRO A 186 6.29 0.63 3.57
C PRO A 186 6.12 -0.90 3.60
N MET A 187 7.23 -1.64 3.62
CA MET A 187 7.22 -3.07 3.93
C MET A 187 6.73 -3.29 5.37
N LEU A 188 5.82 -4.24 5.56
CA LEU A 188 5.17 -4.49 6.85
C LEU A 188 5.70 -5.77 7.50
N ALA A 189 5.92 -5.70 8.82
CA ALA A 189 6.25 -6.88 9.61
C ALA A 189 4.99 -7.68 9.99
N SER A 190 5.08 -9.00 9.93
CA SER A 190 4.13 -9.90 10.61
C SER A 190 4.42 -9.96 12.10
N ALA A 191 3.49 -10.43 12.93
CA ALA A 191 3.72 -10.57 14.37
C ALA A 191 4.08 -12.02 14.74
N ALA A 192 4.88 -12.17 15.80
CA ALA A 192 5.11 -13.42 16.50
C ALA A 192 4.85 -13.24 18.02
N PRO A 193 4.52 -14.33 18.73
CA PRO A 193 4.22 -14.27 20.15
C PRO A 193 5.40 -13.97 21.05
N ASP A 194 6.57 -14.46 20.68
CA ASP A 194 7.82 -14.43 21.44
C ASP A 194 9.00 -14.56 20.46
N VAL A 195 10.22 -14.45 20.99
CA VAL A 195 11.46 -14.50 20.21
C VAL A 195 11.59 -15.84 19.48
N THR A 196 11.37 -16.96 20.16
CA THR A 196 11.48 -18.31 19.59
C THR A 196 10.56 -18.51 18.38
N ALA A 197 9.28 -18.17 18.52
CA ALA A 197 8.32 -18.23 17.42
C ALA A 197 8.62 -17.20 16.32
N GLY A 198 9.25 -16.08 16.68
CA GLY A 198 9.74 -15.09 15.73
C GLY A 198 10.84 -15.64 14.83
N ILE A 199 11.88 -16.22 15.43
CA ILE A 199 13.01 -16.87 14.75
C ILE A 199 12.48 -17.96 13.80
N ALA A 200 11.66 -18.87 14.32
CA ALA A 200 11.08 -19.97 13.53
C ALA A 200 10.21 -19.49 12.35
N LYS A 201 9.65 -18.28 12.44
CA LYS A 201 8.82 -17.71 11.38
C LYS A 201 9.63 -17.03 10.29
N VAL A 202 10.78 -16.44 10.64
CA VAL A 202 11.68 -15.81 9.66
C VAL A 202 12.44 -16.88 8.91
N ASP A 203 13.28 -17.64 9.63
CA ASP A 203 14.08 -18.74 9.10
C ASP A 203 14.62 -19.59 10.27
N PRO A 204 14.11 -20.82 10.51
CA PRO A 204 14.62 -21.69 11.58
C PRO A 204 16.08 -22.10 11.36
N GLY A 205 16.98 -21.61 12.22
CA GLY A 205 18.40 -22.01 12.24
C GLY A 205 19.29 -21.31 11.20
N GLY A 206 18.77 -20.30 10.50
CA GLY A 206 19.54 -19.41 9.64
C GLY A 206 19.96 -18.11 10.35
N PRO A 207 20.90 -17.35 9.76
CA PRO A 207 21.28 -16.04 10.28
C PRO A 207 20.11 -15.05 10.20
N LEU A 208 20.03 -14.15 11.18
CA LEU A 208 19.00 -13.13 11.31
C LEU A 208 19.62 -11.76 11.49
N VAL A 209 18.95 -10.75 10.94
CA VAL A 209 19.16 -9.36 11.35
C VAL A 209 18.07 -8.98 12.35
N VAL A 210 18.46 -8.43 13.49
CA VAL A 210 17.58 -8.03 14.58
C VAL A 210 17.75 -6.53 14.81
N ASP A 211 16.77 -5.74 14.37
CA ASP A 211 16.73 -4.31 14.66
C ASP A 211 15.90 -4.05 15.92
N THR A 212 16.29 -3.07 16.73
CA THR A 212 15.44 -2.54 17.79
C THR A 212 14.14 -2.01 17.20
N LYS A 213 13.01 -2.42 17.79
CA LYS A 213 11.71 -1.88 17.40
C LYS A 213 11.44 -0.58 18.17
N LEU A 214 11.68 0.53 17.48
CA LEU A 214 11.43 1.88 17.98
C LEU A 214 9.93 2.19 18.13
N ASP A 215 9.60 3.06 19.09
CA ASP A 215 8.24 3.57 19.36
C ASP A 215 8.03 5.00 18.82
N GLY A 216 8.07 5.15 17.49
CA GLY A 216 8.06 6.46 16.86
C GLY A 216 7.09 6.57 15.69
N ILE A 217 7.44 7.46 14.77
CA ILE A 217 6.71 7.62 13.52
C ILE A 217 7.58 7.16 12.38
N ARG A 218 7.14 6.09 11.72
CA ARG A 218 7.78 5.62 10.51
C ARG A 218 7.79 6.71 9.44
N ILE A 219 8.99 7.01 8.95
CA ILE A 219 9.28 7.95 7.90
C ILE A 219 9.99 7.26 6.74
N GLN A 220 9.66 7.66 5.51
CA GLN A 220 10.42 7.34 4.31
C GLN A 220 10.99 8.65 3.76
N VAL A 221 12.32 8.76 3.71
CA VAL A 221 12.99 10.01 3.32
C VAL A 221 13.60 9.84 1.95
N HIS A 222 13.25 10.72 1.02
CA HIS A 222 13.84 10.77 -0.31
C HIS A 222 14.72 12.01 -0.40
N ARG A 223 15.96 11.86 -0.85
CA ARG A 223 16.80 12.97 -1.28
C ARG A 223 17.00 12.89 -2.78
N ARG A 224 16.63 13.95 -3.50
CA ARG A 224 16.82 14.10 -4.94
C ARG A 224 17.54 15.42 -5.22
N GLY A 225 18.83 15.36 -5.55
CA GLY A 225 19.70 16.53 -5.51
C GLY A 225 19.62 17.22 -4.15
N ASP A 226 19.26 18.51 -4.13
CA ASP A 226 19.16 19.31 -2.89
C ASP A 226 17.81 19.20 -2.17
N GLU A 227 16.82 18.59 -2.83
CA GLU A 227 15.46 18.42 -2.33
C GLU A 227 15.40 17.19 -1.41
N VAL A 228 14.88 17.37 -0.20
CA VAL A 228 14.62 16.29 0.75
C VAL A 228 13.14 16.27 1.08
N LEU A 229 12.48 15.15 0.81
CA LEU A 229 11.07 14.90 1.06
C LEU A 229 10.94 13.85 2.15
N VAL A 230 10.03 14.07 3.11
CA VAL A 230 9.82 13.14 4.23
C VAL A 230 8.37 12.67 4.19
N PHE A 231 8.16 11.37 4.00
CA PHE A 231 6.82 10.79 3.90
C PHE A 231 6.48 9.97 5.13
N THR A 232 5.25 10.11 5.63
CA THR A 232 4.72 9.23 6.69
C THR A 232 4.43 7.83 6.17
N ARG A 233 4.08 6.92 7.09
CA ARG A 233 3.51 5.60 6.77
C ARG A 233 2.33 5.64 5.79
N SER A 234 1.51 6.70 5.80
CA SER A 234 0.37 6.90 4.88
C SER A 234 0.76 7.66 3.62
N LEU A 235 2.05 7.89 3.39
CA LEU A 235 2.63 8.59 2.24
C LEU A 235 2.24 10.07 2.15
N GLU A 236 1.92 10.68 3.29
CA GLU A 236 1.78 12.14 3.40
C GLU A 236 3.17 12.77 3.48
N GLU A 237 3.44 13.81 2.68
CA GLU A 237 4.69 14.58 2.73
C GLU A 237 4.66 15.56 3.92
N ILE A 238 5.69 15.52 4.76
CA ILE A 238 5.77 16.23 6.05
C ILE A 238 7.11 16.94 6.27
N GLY A 239 7.93 17.11 5.24
CA GLY A 239 9.29 17.66 5.33
C GLY A 239 9.35 19.03 5.98
N GLU A 240 8.40 19.92 5.69
CA GLU A 240 8.29 21.24 6.31
C GLU A 240 8.14 21.18 7.85
N ARG A 241 7.54 20.11 8.38
CA ARG A 241 7.31 19.92 9.82
C ARG A 241 8.53 19.32 10.52
N LEU A 242 9.44 18.69 9.76
CA LEU A 242 10.62 17.96 10.26
C LEU A 242 11.94 18.51 9.69
N PRO A 243 12.26 19.80 9.90
CA PRO A 243 13.48 20.41 9.38
C PRO A 243 14.77 19.76 9.90
N ASP A 244 14.74 19.17 11.10
CA ASP A 244 15.88 18.47 11.70
C ASP A 244 16.22 17.17 10.94
N VAL A 245 15.18 16.44 10.49
CA VAL A 245 15.34 15.25 9.65
C VAL A 245 15.84 15.64 8.26
N VAL A 246 15.28 16.71 7.68
CA VAL A 246 15.71 17.24 6.39
C VAL A 246 17.18 17.63 6.41
N ALA A 247 17.63 18.35 7.44
CA ALA A 247 19.02 18.74 7.61
C ALA A 247 19.94 17.52 7.75
N ALA A 248 19.58 16.57 8.64
CA ALA A 248 20.38 15.37 8.87
C ALA A 248 20.58 14.52 7.60
N VAL A 249 19.58 14.44 6.73
CA VAL A 249 19.67 13.66 5.48
C VAL A 249 20.36 14.44 4.36
N ARG A 250 20.20 15.77 4.31
CA ARG A 250 20.89 16.62 3.33
C ARG A 250 22.41 16.46 3.43
N ASP A 251 22.94 16.38 4.65
CA ASP A 251 24.38 16.32 4.92
C ASP A 251 25.02 14.93 4.72
N LEU A 252 24.23 13.90 4.38
CA LEU A 252 24.78 12.55 4.12
C LEU A 252 25.64 12.51 2.86
N PRO A 253 26.67 11.65 2.78
CA PRO A 253 27.42 11.45 1.55
C PRO A 253 26.55 10.81 0.44
N GLY A 254 27.02 10.89 -0.80
CA GLY A 254 26.35 10.30 -1.97
C GLY A 254 25.41 11.28 -2.70
N GLY A 255 24.71 10.77 -3.70
CA GLY A 255 23.70 11.50 -4.49
C GLY A 255 22.27 11.17 -4.05
N ASP A 256 21.42 10.84 -5.01
CA ASP A 256 20.01 10.54 -4.76
C ASP A 256 19.84 9.29 -3.89
N LEU A 257 18.99 9.35 -2.86
CA LEU A 257 18.77 8.23 -1.94
C LEU A 257 17.33 8.12 -1.44
N VAL A 258 16.98 6.93 -0.96
CA VAL A 258 15.71 6.65 -0.28
C VAL A 258 15.96 5.84 0.98
N LEU A 259 15.60 6.40 2.13
CA LEU A 259 15.79 5.78 3.45
C LEU A 259 14.43 5.42 4.06
N ASP A 260 14.39 4.30 4.78
CA ASP A 260 13.25 3.90 5.62
C ASP A 260 13.71 3.91 7.08
N GLY A 261 12.93 4.57 7.94
CA GLY A 261 13.34 4.84 9.31
C GLY A 261 12.20 5.20 10.24
N GLU A 262 12.54 5.47 11.48
CA GLU A 262 11.63 5.96 12.50
C GLU A 262 12.07 7.36 12.97
N ALA A 263 11.13 8.27 13.12
CA ALA A 263 11.34 9.56 13.74
C ALA A 263 10.90 9.51 15.21
N LEU A 264 11.74 10.03 16.11
CA LEU A 264 11.51 10.05 17.55
C LEU A 264 11.90 11.41 18.14
N THR A 265 11.20 11.83 19.20
CA THR A 265 11.73 12.84 20.13
C THR A 265 12.49 12.16 21.25
N LEU A 266 13.61 12.73 21.67
CA LEU A 266 14.44 12.22 22.76
C LEU A 266 14.40 13.18 23.97
N ALA A 267 14.66 12.66 25.15
CA ALA A 267 14.99 13.46 26.32
C ALA A 267 16.48 13.89 26.29
N ASP A 268 16.88 14.77 27.19
CA ASP A 268 18.25 15.32 27.25
C ASP A 268 19.32 14.25 27.49
N ASP A 269 18.95 13.14 28.14
CA ASP A 269 19.80 11.98 28.38
C ASP A 269 19.82 10.98 27.20
N GLY A 270 19.12 11.28 26.11
CA GLY A 270 19.01 10.45 24.92
C GLY A 270 17.93 9.37 24.99
N THR A 271 17.17 9.28 26.07
CA THR A 271 16.07 8.30 26.18
C THR A 271 14.90 8.67 25.24
N PRO A 272 14.26 7.69 24.57
CA PRO A 272 13.09 7.97 23.75
C PRO A 272 11.92 8.47 24.59
N ARG A 273 11.27 9.53 24.12
CA ARG A 273 9.99 9.98 24.69
C ARG A 273 8.83 9.14 24.17
N PRO A 274 7.69 9.07 24.89
CA PRO A 274 6.51 8.34 24.46
C PRO A 274 6.04 8.70 23.05
N PHE A 275 5.49 7.72 22.32
CA PHE A 275 4.95 7.93 20.97
C PHE A 275 4.01 9.13 20.85
N GLN A 276 3.17 9.39 21.85
CA GLN A 276 2.20 10.49 21.82
C GLN A 276 2.87 11.87 21.75
N GLU A 277 4.03 12.05 22.39
CA GLU A 277 4.80 13.28 22.31
C GLU A 277 5.42 13.44 20.91
N THR A 278 6.03 12.37 20.40
CA THR A 278 6.56 12.34 19.02
C THR A 278 5.46 12.65 18.00
N ALA A 279 4.30 11.99 18.10
CA ALA A 279 3.15 12.18 17.22
C ALA A 279 2.56 13.59 17.28
N SER A 280 2.50 14.18 18.47
CA SER A 280 2.05 15.56 18.65
C SER A 280 3.03 16.51 17.98
N ARG A 281 4.34 16.31 18.17
CA ARG A 281 5.39 17.15 17.59
C ARG A 281 5.44 17.08 16.06
N THR A 282 5.30 15.90 15.45
CA THR A 282 5.30 15.76 13.98
C THR A 282 4.00 16.27 13.32
N SER A 283 2.93 16.41 14.10
CA SER A 283 1.66 16.99 13.63
C SER A 283 1.64 18.51 13.77
N ALA A 284 2.35 19.04 14.76
CA ALA A 284 2.48 20.47 15.03
C ALA A 284 3.52 21.17 14.13
N ARG A 285 3.33 22.47 13.91
CA ARG A 285 4.34 23.36 13.31
C ARG A 285 5.29 23.95 14.36
N ASP A 286 4.99 23.76 15.65
CA ASP A 286 5.81 24.24 16.75
C ASP A 286 7.13 23.47 16.80
N ARG A 287 8.25 24.17 16.99
CA ARG A 287 9.62 23.68 16.80
C ARG A 287 10.40 23.53 18.12
N SER A 288 9.71 23.51 19.26
CA SER A 288 10.34 23.48 20.59
C SER A 288 11.25 22.26 20.79
N ASP A 289 10.82 21.09 20.34
CA ASP A 289 11.55 19.83 20.49
C ASP A 289 12.11 19.32 19.16
N ARG A 290 13.37 18.87 19.20
CA ARG A 290 14.08 18.28 18.06
C ARG A 290 13.57 16.86 17.78
N VAL A 291 13.35 16.58 16.50
CA VAL A 291 13.01 15.23 16.03
C VAL A 291 14.23 14.56 15.43
N HIS A 292 14.52 13.34 15.87
CA HIS A 292 15.69 12.56 15.48
C HIS A 292 15.26 11.39 14.57
N PRO A 293 15.88 11.22 13.38
CA PRO A 293 15.65 10.05 12.55
C PRO A 293 16.57 8.90 12.94
N PHE A 294 16.03 7.68 12.89
CA PHE A 294 16.74 6.42 13.04
C PHE A 294 16.41 5.50 11.87
N PHE A 295 17.35 5.34 10.95
CA PHE A 295 17.17 4.59 9.72
C PHE A 295 17.50 3.11 9.92
N PHE A 296 16.67 2.25 9.34
CA PHE A 296 16.80 0.80 9.43
C PHE A 296 16.83 0.09 8.07
N ASP A 297 16.71 0.82 6.96
CA ASP A 297 16.87 0.30 5.60
C ASP A 297 17.24 1.43 4.61
N LEU A 298 17.87 1.06 3.49
CA LEU A 298 18.24 1.93 2.39
C LEU A 298 17.71 1.34 1.08
N LEU A 299 16.72 2.01 0.49
CA LEU A 299 15.96 1.50 -0.65
C LEU A 299 16.53 1.96 -2.00
N ALA A 300 17.26 3.08 -2.02
CA ALA A 300 18.01 3.55 -3.18
C ALA A 300 19.25 4.35 -2.75
N HIS A 301 20.30 4.33 -3.58
CA HIS A 301 21.52 5.10 -3.38
C HIS A 301 22.17 5.45 -4.73
N ASP A 302 22.61 6.69 -4.90
CA ASP A 302 23.09 7.26 -6.17
C ASP A 302 22.11 7.05 -7.34
N GLY A 303 20.81 7.09 -7.04
CA GLY A 303 19.73 6.86 -8.01
C GLY A 303 19.50 5.40 -8.39
N GLU A 304 20.32 4.46 -7.89
CA GLU A 304 20.13 3.03 -8.10
C GLU A 304 19.11 2.47 -7.09
N SER A 305 18.11 1.75 -7.59
CA SER A 305 17.15 1.02 -6.77
C SER A 305 17.81 -0.21 -6.12
N LEU A 306 17.76 -0.30 -4.80
CA LEU A 306 18.30 -1.40 -4.01
C LEU A 306 17.21 -2.36 -3.53
N VAL A 307 15.93 -2.08 -3.79
CA VAL A 307 14.78 -2.82 -3.25
C VAL A 307 14.78 -4.32 -3.55
N LEU A 308 15.38 -4.74 -4.67
CA LEU A 308 15.53 -6.15 -5.04
C LEU A 308 16.81 -6.80 -4.51
N GLN A 309 17.76 -6.02 -4.02
CA GLN A 309 18.98 -6.53 -3.42
C GLN A 309 18.67 -7.25 -2.10
N PRO A 310 19.47 -8.27 -1.73
CA PRO A 310 19.42 -8.89 -0.40
C PRO A 310 19.41 -7.83 0.70
N GLY A 311 18.66 -8.07 1.78
CA GLY A 311 18.60 -7.17 2.94
C GLY A 311 19.98 -6.78 3.44
N ARG A 312 20.88 -7.75 3.59
CA ARG A 312 22.27 -7.53 4.02
C ARG A 312 23.02 -6.53 3.13
N ALA A 313 22.90 -6.65 1.81
CA ALA A 313 23.54 -5.71 0.88
C ALA A 313 22.99 -4.27 1.03
N ARG A 314 21.68 -4.12 1.30
CA ARG A 314 21.09 -2.80 1.60
C ARG A 314 21.60 -2.24 2.92
N LEU A 315 21.76 -3.10 3.93
CA LEU A 315 22.26 -2.73 5.25
C LEU A 315 23.74 -2.36 5.23
N ASP A 316 24.57 -3.07 4.49
CA ASP A 316 25.98 -2.72 4.29
C ASP A 316 26.12 -1.34 3.65
N ARG A 317 25.27 -1.06 2.64
CA ARG A 317 25.24 0.27 2.00
C ARG A 317 24.70 1.35 2.94
N LEU A 318 23.66 1.05 3.74
CA LEU A 318 23.17 1.96 4.79
C LEU A 318 24.29 2.31 5.77
N ASP A 319 25.05 1.31 6.23
CA ASP A 319 26.08 1.48 7.24
C ASP A 319 27.29 2.29 6.72
N ALA A 320 27.56 2.23 5.41
CA ALA A 320 28.59 3.03 4.75
C ALA A 320 28.19 4.50 4.57
N VAL A 321 26.89 4.80 4.44
CA VAL A 321 26.37 6.13 4.09
C VAL A 321 25.82 6.87 5.32
N VAL A 322 25.22 6.16 6.26
CA VAL A 322 24.50 6.73 7.39
C VAL A 322 25.31 6.57 8.69
N PRO A 323 25.65 7.67 9.40
CA PRO A 323 26.32 7.60 10.69
C PRO A 323 25.59 6.72 11.70
N ALA A 324 26.33 6.04 12.59
CA ALA A 324 25.76 5.16 13.61
C ALA A 324 24.70 5.85 14.50
N THR A 325 24.86 7.15 14.76
CA THR A 325 23.94 7.96 15.56
C THR A 325 22.57 8.19 14.92
N LEU A 326 22.43 7.91 13.61
CA LEU A 326 21.19 8.03 12.85
C LEU A 326 20.65 6.66 12.40
N ARG A 327 21.20 5.56 12.92
CA ARG A 327 20.77 4.19 12.60
C ARG A 327 20.09 3.55 13.79
N THR A 328 19.12 2.69 13.52
CA THR A 328 18.56 1.81 14.55
C THR A 328 19.63 0.83 15.03
N ALA A 329 19.70 0.58 16.34
CA ALA A 329 20.57 -0.45 16.88
C ALA A 329 20.22 -1.82 16.29
N ARG A 330 21.25 -2.56 15.86
CA ARG A 330 21.12 -3.78 15.09
C ARG A 330 22.07 -4.84 15.62
N LEU A 331 21.60 -6.08 15.65
CA LEU A 331 22.38 -7.30 15.86
C LEU A 331 22.22 -8.19 14.63
N GLU A 332 23.31 -8.77 14.14
CA GLU A 332 23.26 -9.89 13.20
C GLU A 332 23.79 -11.15 13.90
N THR A 333 23.00 -12.21 13.92
CA THR A 333 23.33 -13.44 14.65
C THR A 333 22.52 -14.62 14.13
N ASP A 334 23.05 -15.83 14.30
CA ASP A 334 22.32 -17.10 14.20
C ASP A 334 22.00 -17.72 15.58
N ASP A 335 22.47 -17.09 16.66
CA ASP A 335 22.27 -17.54 18.04
C ASP A 335 20.95 -17.03 18.64
N PRO A 336 19.98 -17.91 18.97
CA PRO A 336 18.73 -17.54 19.60
C PRO A 336 18.89 -16.86 20.97
N GLU A 337 19.94 -17.18 21.73
CA GLU A 337 20.19 -16.58 23.06
C GLU A 337 20.57 -15.11 22.90
N ALA A 338 21.49 -14.79 21.98
CA ALA A 338 21.82 -13.41 21.63
C ALA A 338 20.61 -12.59 21.16
N VAL A 339 19.65 -13.20 20.43
CA VAL A 339 18.40 -12.52 20.06
C VAL A 339 17.53 -12.21 21.28
N ALA A 340 17.42 -13.16 22.22
CA ALA A 340 16.64 -12.99 23.45
C ALA A 340 17.23 -11.92 24.37
N ASP A 341 18.56 -11.87 24.47
CA ASP A 341 19.28 -10.84 25.22
C ASP A 341 19.09 -9.46 24.60
N PHE A 342 19.22 -9.37 23.27
CA PHE A 342 18.98 -8.11 22.55
C PHE A 342 17.54 -7.62 22.70
N PHE A 343 16.56 -8.54 22.66
CA PHE A 343 15.16 -8.22 22.94
C PHE A 343 14.96 -7.70 24.37
N THR A 344 15.54 -8.38 25.37
CA THR A 344 15.43 -7.98 26.78
C THR A 344 16.05 -6.62 27.02
N ALA A 345 17.23 -6.35 26.46
CA ALA A 345 17.91 -5.06 26.54
C ALA A 345 17.10 -3.95 25.87
N ALA A 346 16.54 -4.20 24.68
CA ALA A 346 15.69 -3.22 23.98
C ALA A 346 14.47 -2.81 24.82
N VAL A 347 13.78 -3.79 25.40
CA VAL A 347 12.59 -3.55 26.24
C VAL A 347 12.98 -2.82 27.54
N ALA A 348 14.06 -3.23 28.20
CA ALA A 348 14.57 -2.55 29.39
C ALA A 348 14.99 -1.10 29.12
N GLY A 349 15.46 -0.81 27.90
CA GLY A 349 15.76 0.53 27.39
C GLY A 349 14.53 1.34 26.95
N GLY A 350 13.31 0.87 27.20
CA GLY A 350 12.07 1.59 26.90
C GLY A 350 11.55 1.45 25.47
N GLN A 351 12.11 0.55 24.67
CA GLN A 351 11.69 0.34 23.28
C GLN A 351 10.56 -0.70 23.19
N GLU A 352 9.83 -0.73 22.06
CA GLU A 352 8.67 -1.62 21.92
C GLU A 352 9.03 -3.11 21.81
N GLY A 353 10.29 -3.44 21.53
CA GLY A 353 10.77 -4.82 21.29
C GLY A 353 11.78 -4.89 20.14
N VAL A 354 11.64 -5.88 19.26
CA VAL A 354 12.56 -6.09 18.12
C VAL A 354 11.83 -6.42 16.82
N ILE A 355 12.49 -6.16 15.70
CA ILE A 355 12.12 -6.63 14.37
C ILE A 355 13.18 -7.63 13.90
N LEU A 356 12.78 -8.89 13.77
CA LEU A 356 13.58 -9.95 13.15
C LEU A 356 13.42 -9.86 11.63
N LYS A 357 14.53 -9.88 10.90
CA LYS A 357 14.60 -9.73 9.45
C LYS A 357 15.39 -10.87 8.83
N HIS A 358 14.85 -11.47 7.78
CA HIS A 358 15.59 -12.40 6.92
C HIS A 358 16.68 -11.62 6.17
N PRO A 359 17.97 -11.99 6.30
CA PRO A 359 19.08 -11.21 5.75
C PRO A 359 19.05 -11.16 4.23
N ASP A 360 18.63 -12.25 3.57
CA ASP A 360 18.63 -12.30 2.10
C ASP A 360 17.32 -11.88 1.44
N ALA A 361 16.31 -11.46 2.23
CA ALA A 361 15.03 -11.07 1.66
C ALA A 361 15.09 -9.68 1.00
N PRO A 362 14.51 -9.53 -0.20
CA PRO A 362 14.33 -8.22 -0.82
C PRO A 362 13.31 -7.38 -0.04
N TYR A 363 13.28 -6.08 -0.29
CA TYR A 363 12.29 -5.18 0.28
C TYR A 363 10.94 -5.36 -0.42
N ALA A 364 9.92 -5.82 0.31
CA ALA A 364 8.59 -6.08 -0.24
C ALA A 364 7.61 -4.93 0.07
N ALA A 365 7.70 -3.84 -0.69
CA ALA A 365 6.91 -2.62 -0.49
C ALA A 365 5.40 -2.91 -0.41
N GLY A 366 4.74 -2.36 0.61
CA GLY A 366 3.31 -2.54 0.87
C GLY A 366 2.86 -3.95 1.24
N ARG A 367 3.77 -4.91 1.39
CA ARG A 367 3.46 -6.30 1.70
C ARG A 367 3.76 -6.62 3.16
N ARG A 368 2.97 -7.53 3.71
CA ARG A 368 3.24 -8.19 4.99
C ARG A 368 3.67 -9.63 4.72
N GLY A 369 4.82 -10.02 5.22
CA GLY A 369 5.38 -11.37 5.03
C GLY A 369 6.10 -11.89 6.27
N SER A 370 6.70 -13.07 6.14
CA SER A 370 7.60 -13.66 7.14
C SER A 370 9.01 -13.07 7.12
N ALA A 371 9.40 -12.40 6.02
CA ALA A 371 10.72 -11.79 5.92
C ALA A 371 11.01 -10.80 7.05
N TRP A 372 10.00 -10.04 7.51
CA TRP A 372 10.09 -9.18 8.70
C TRP A 372 9.05 -9.63 9.74
N VAL A 373 9.50 -9.87 10.96
CA VAL A 373 8.67 -10.31 12.08
C VAL A 373 8.91 -9.43 13.29
N LYS A 374 7.85 -8.80 13.81
CA LYS A 374 7.90 -8.03 15.05
C LYS A 374 7.63 -8.93 16.25
N VAL A 375 8.45 -8.77 17.28
CA VAL A 375 8.29 -9.38 18.60
C VAL A 375 8.22 -8.26 19.62
N LYS A 376 7.17 -8.26 20.45
CA LYS A 376 6.93 -7.28 21.50
C LYS A 376 6.65 -8.00 22.82
N PRO A 377 6.89 -7.37 23.98
CA PRO A 377 6.38 -7.87 25.24
C PRO A 377 4.88 -8.14 25.15
N ARG A 378 4.46 -9.26 25.72
CA ARG A 378 3.04 -9.58 25.87
C ARG A 378 2.63 -9.35 27.31
N HIS A 379 1.71 -8.42 27.50
CA HIS A 379 0.99 -8.27 28.76
C HIS A 379 -0.36 -8.95 28.60
N THR A 380 -0.58 -10.02 29.35
CA THR A 380 -1.89 -10.65 29.48
C THR A 380 -2.57 -10.09 30.72
N LEU A 381 -3.81 -9.64 30.57
CA LEU A 381 -4.66 -9.17 31.65
C LEU A 381 -5.86 -10.10 31.74
N ASP A 382 -6.14 -10.61 32.93
CA ASP A 382 -7.39 -11.29 33.23
C ASP A 382 -8.43 -10.23 33.60
N LEU A 383 -9.40 -10.02 32.72
CA LEU A 383 -10.43 -8.99 32.84
C LEU A 383 -11.81 -9.63 32.81
N VAL A 384 -12.80 -9.00 33.44
CA VAL A 384 -14.18 -9.48 33.44
C VAL A 384 -14.89 -8.95 32.20
N VAL A 385 -15.66 -9.82 31.53
CA VAL A 385 -16.58 -9.38 30.47
C VAL A 385 -17.77 -8.68 31.12
N LEU A 386 -17.80 -7.35 31.04
CA LEU A 386 -18.85 -6.52 31.63
C LEU A 386 -20.08 -6.41 30.73
N ALA A 387 -19.89 -6.42 29.41
CA ALA A 387 -20.97 -6.36 28.42
C ALA A 387 -20.52 -6.90 27.06
N VAL A 388 -21.49 -7.26 26.20
CA VAL A 388 -21.23 -7.67 24.82
C VAL A 388 -22.30 -7.11 23.87
N GLU A 389 -21.88 -6.60 22.71
CA GLU A 389 -22.79 -6.04 21.69
C GLU A 389 -23.06 -7.01 20.53
N TRP A 390 -24.26 -6.89 19.94
CA TRP A 390 -24.64 -7.60 18.72
C TRP A 390 -23.91 -7.06 17.48
N GLY A 391 -23.43 -7.96 16.63
CA GLY A 391 -22.78 -7.63 15.37
C GLY A 391 -23.72 -7.08 14.31
N SER A 392 -23.17 -6.28 13.40
CA SER A 392 -23.87 -5.71 12.24
C SER A 392 -23.37 -6.30 10.91
N GLY A 393 -24.10 -6.05 9.82
CA GLY A 393 -23.75 -6.53 8.49
C GLY A 393 -23.62 -8.06 8.42
N ARG A 394 -22.44 -8.55 8.01
CA ARG A 394 -22.15 -10.00 7.88
C ARG A 394 -22.11 -10.76 9.21
N ARG A 395 -22.04 -10.04 10.34
CA ARG A 395 -21.99 -10.61 11.70
C ARG A 395 -23.31 -10.49 12.44
N ARG A 396 -24.39 -10.13 11.75
CA ARG A 396 -25.73 -10.05 12.34
C ARG A 396 -26.14 -11.42 12.89
N GLY A 397 -26.62 -11.44 14.13
CA GLY A 397 -26.94 -12.68 14.87
C GLY A 397 -25.79 -13.23 15.73
N TRP A 398 -24.63 -12.58 15.74
CA TRP A 398 -23.49 -12.96 16.59
C TRP A 398 -23.18 -11.84 17.58
N LEU A 399 -22.75 -12.18 18.79
CA LEU A 399 -22.11 -11.25 19.71
C LEU A 399 -20.69 -10.92 19.19
N SER A 400 -20.27 -9.65 19.20
CA SER A 400 -19.05 -9.24 18.48
C SER A 400 -18.11 -8.26 19.21
N ASN A 401 -18.62 -7.25 19.92
CA ASN A 401 -17.78 -6.30 20.64
C ASN A 401 -17.90 -6.56 22.14
N ILE A 402 -16.77 -6.80 22.82
CA ILE A 402 -16.70 -7.15 24.24
C ILE A 402 -16.18 -5.94 25.01
N TRP A 403 -16.86 -5.60 26.11
CA TRP A 403 -16.45 -4.58 27.06
C TRP A 403 -15.77 -5.28 28.25
N LEU A 404 -14.51 -4.94 28.51
CA LEU A 404 -13.67 -5.53 29.55
C LEU A 404 -13.46 -4.52 30.68
N GLY A 405 -13.43 -4.98 31.93
CA GLY A 405 -13.03 -4.16 33.07
C GLY A 405 -12.68 -4.95 34.31
#